data_AF-X0QHH1-F1
#
_entry.id   AF-X0QHH1-F1
#
_cell.length_a   1.000
_cell.length_b   1.000
_cell.length_c   1.000
_cell.angle_alpha   90.00
_cell.angle_beta   90.00
_cell.angle_gamma   90.00
#
_symmetry.space_group_name_H-M   'P 1'
#
loop_
_entity.id
_entity.type
_entity.pdbx_description
1 polymer ?
#
loop_
_entity_poly.entity_id
_entity_poly.type
_entity_poly.pdbx_seq_one_letter_code
_entity_poly.pdbx_strand_id
1 'polypeptide(L)'
;MSNFISEWGSTLTTGLGATLAMTAITLIVTIIIGIPLGILLVETNVNGMYPNRPLHAIFETIVNILRSLPFIILLFLILPVTQIVAGTTIGIRGVILPLVIYCAPYLARLVESSLLDVDPGIIEAYQSMGIKNSKIVFLFS
;
A
#
# COMPACT_ATOMS: atom_id res chain seq x y z
N MET A 1 -33.32 -26.51 4.82
CA MET A 1 -32.34 -25.58 5.42
C MET A 1 -31.21 -26.30 6.15
N SER A 2 -31.49 -27.30 7.00
CA SER A 2 -30.47 -28.09 7.71
C SER A 2 -29.44 -28.77 6.79
N ASN A 3 -29.88 -29.35 5.67
CA ASN A 3 -29.00 -30.05 4.72
C ASN A 3 -27.98 -29.12 4.04
N PHE A 4 -28.35 -27.85 3.80
CA PHE A 4 -27.45 -26.87 3.17
C PHE A 4 -26.32 -26.47 4.13
N ILE A 5 -26.63 -26.22 5.40
CA ILE A 5 -25.62 -25.83 6.38
C ILE A 5 -24.68 -27.00 6.70
N SER A 6 -25.17 -28.23 6.75
CA SER A 6 -24.29 -29.40 6.95
C SER A 6 -23.37 -29.66 5.76
N GLU A 7 -23.80 -29.35 4.54
CA GLU A 7 -23.06 -29.63 3.31
C GLU A 7 -22.09 -28.50 2.94
N TRP A 8 -22.49 -27.24 3.11
CA TRP A 8 -21.72 -26.05 2.68
C TRP A 8 -21.14 -25.22 3.83
N GLY A 9 -21.57 -25.44 5.08
CA GLY A 9 -21.15 -24.63 6.22
C GLY A 9 -19.64 -24.68 6.48
N SER A 10 -19.01 -25.83 6.28
CA SER A 10 -17.56 -26.01 6.43
C SER A 10 -16.78 -25.25 5.35
N THR A 11 -17.25 -25.28 4.10
CA THR A 11 -16.62 -24.56 2.98
C THR A 11 -16.74 -23.05 3.15
N LEU A 12 -17.91 -22.56 3.56
CA LEU A 12 -18.15 -21.14 3.79
C LEU A 12 -17.28 -20.59 4.91
N THR A 13 -17.20 -21.28 6.06
CA THR A 13 -16.35 -20.87 7.18
C THR A 13 -14.87 -20.88 6.81
N THR A 14 -14.42 -21.88 6.06
CA THR A 14 -13.04 -21.96 5.55
C THR A 14 -12.74 -20.81 4.59
N GLY A 15 -13.64 -20.51 3.65
CA GLY A 15 -13.48 -19.43 2.67
C GLY A 15 -13.48 -18.04 3.32
N LEU A 16 -14.33 -17.82 4.33
CA LEU A 16 -14.33 -16.61 5.14
C LEU A 16 -13.00 -16.44 5.89
N GLY A 17 -12.51 -17.50 6.53
CA GLY A 17 -11.22 -17.48 7.21
C GLY A 17 -10.06 -17.16 6.27
N ALA A 18 -10.05 -17.75 5.07
CA ALA A 18 -9.05 -17.47 4.05
C ALA A 18 -9.06 -16.01 3.59
N THR A 19 -10.25 -15.46 3.33
CA THR A 19 -10.41 -14.05 2.92
C THR A 19 -9.94 -13.10 4.02
N LEU A 20 -10.29 -13.38 5.27
CA LEU A 20 -9.90 -12.57 6.42
C LEU A 20 -8.37 -12.59 6.58
N ALA A 21 -7.76 -13.77 6.47
CA ALA A 21 -6.30 -13.92 6.54
C ALA A 21 -5.59 -13.18 5.39
N MET A 22 -6.05 -13.34 4.14
CA MET A 22 -5.49 -12.62 2.99
C MET A 22 -5.58 -11.11 3.19
N THR A 23 -6.74 -10.61 3.60
CA THR A 23 -6.99 -9.17 3.81
C THR A 23 -6.12 -8.62 4.93
N ALA A 24 -6.11 -9.28 6.09
CA ALA A 24 -5.34 -8.80 7.25
C ALA A 24 -3.83 -8.76 6.98
N ILE A 25 -3.27 -9.84 6.41
CA ILE A 25 -1.84 -9.89 6.09
C ILE A 25 -1.48 -8.87 5.02
N THR A 26 -2.28 -8.80 3.95
CA THR A 26 -2.06 -7.82 2.87
C THR A 26 -2.11 -6.41 3.42
N LEU A 27 -3.09 -6.08 4.26
CA LEU A 27 -3.24 -4.75 4.83
C LEU A 27 -2.01 -4.35 5.63
N ILE A 28 -1.52 -5.21 6.52
CA ILE A 28 -0.34 -4.92 7.35
C ILE A 28 0.89 -4.66 6.47
N VAL A 29 1.15 -5.54 5.49
CA VAL A 29 2.31 -5.38 4.60
C VAL A 29 2.16 -4.14 3.71
N THR A 30 0.94 -3.87 3.24
CA THR A 30 0.62 -2.68 2.45
C THR A 30 0.89 -1.41 3.25
N ILE A 31 0.51 -1.37 4.53
CA ILE A 31 0.79 -0.24 5.42
C ILE A 31 2.29 -0.01 5.57
N ILE A 32 3.04 -1.08 5.82
CA ILE A 32 4.50 -1.02 6.01
C ILE A 32 5.22 -0.48 4.76
N ILE A 33 4.71 -0.75 3.55
CA ILE A 33 5.34 -0.33 2.30
C ILE A 33 4.76 1.00 1.79
N GLY A 34 3.44 1.13 1.82
CA GLY A 34 2.69 2.24 1.25
C GLY A 34 2.87 3.54 2.02
N ILE A 35 2.96 3.51 3.35
CA ILE A 35 3.19 4.73 4.14
C ILE A 35 4.58 5.32 3.83
N PRO A 36 5.70 4.56 3.94
CA PRO A 36 7.01 5.10 3.58
C PRO A 36 7.08 5.59 2.13
N LEU A 37 6.42 4.89 1.19
CA LEU A 37 6.38 5.32 -0.20
C LEU A 37 5.62 6.65 -0.38
N GLY A 38 4.49 6.83 0.31
CA GLY A 38 3.73 8.08 0.29
C GLY A 38 4.51 9.25 0.90
N ILE A 39 5.17 9.02 2.03
CA ILE A 39 6.07 10.00 2.65
C ILE A 39 7.20 10.38 1.70
N LEU A 40 7.85 9.40 1.05
CA LEU A 40 8.93 9.66 0.10
C LEU A 40 8.46 10.52 -1.08
N LEU A 41 7.25 10.27 -1.60
CA LEU A 41 6.67 11.09 -2.67
C LEU A 41 6.45 12.55 -2.23
N VAL A 42 5.93 12.78 -1.02
CA VAL A 42 5.76 14.14 -0.47
C VAL A 42 7.10 14.84 -0.29
N GLU A 43 8.07 14.17 0.31
CA GLU A 43 9.38 14.75 0.62
C GLU A 43 10.18 15.10 -0.65
N THR A 44 10.07 14.27 -1.68
CA THR A 44 10.79 14.45 -2.96
C THR A 44 10.10 15.42 -3.93
N ASN A 45 8.86 15.83 -3.62
CA ASN A 45 8.10 16.79 -4.40
C ASN A 45 8.84 18.14 -4.49
N VAL A 46 8.55 18.94 -5.50
CA VAL A 46 9.14 20.28 -5.73
C VAL A 46 8.89 21.21 -4.53
N ASN A 47 7.74 21.07 -3.88
CA ASN A 47 7.37 21.81 -2.67
C ASN A 47 7.67 21.02 -1.38
N GLY A 48 8.28 19.84 -1.50
CA GLY A 48 8.66 18.99 -0.39
C GLY A 48 9.95 19.46 0.30
N MET A 49 10.27 18.84 1.44
CA MET A 49 11.42 19.24 2.25
C MET A 49 12.77 18.84 1.64
N TYR A 50 12.81 17.80 0.80
CA TYR A 50 14.02 17.33 0.10
C TYR A 50 13.76 17.20 -1.41
N PRO A 51 13.60 18.32 -2.13
CA PRO A 51 13.15 18.30 -3.51
C PRO A 51 14.15 17.56 -4.41
N ASN A 52 13.70 16.48 -5.04
CA ASN A 52 14.49 15.69 -5.97
C ASN A 52 13.64 15.32 -7.18
N ARG A 53 13.58 16.23 -8.16
CA ARG A 53 12.76 16.11 -9.37
C ARG A 53 12.91 14.77 -10.11
N PRO A 54 14.12 14.26 -10.42
CA PRO A 54 14.23 13.00 -11.14
C PRO A 54 13.74 11.82 -10.30
N LEU A 55 14.03 11.80 -8.99
CA LEU A 55 13.60 10.72 -8.10
C LEU A 55 12.07 10.71 -7.96
N HIS A 56 11.48 11.88 -7.72
CA HIS A 56 10.03 12.05 -7.63
C HIS A 56 9.33 11.59 -8.92
N ALA A 57 9.79 12.06 -10.08
CA ALA A 57 9.20 11.69 -11.37
C ALA A 57 9.23 10.18 -11.64
N ILE A 58 10.31 9.48 -11.25
CA ILE A 58 10.42 8.02 -11.40
C ILE A 58 9.38 7.31 -10.53
N PHE A 59 9.34 7.62 -9.23
CA PHE A 59 8.41 6.97 -8.30
C PHE A 59 6.95 7.30 -8.61
N GLU A 60 6.67 8.56 -8.94
CA GLU A 60 5.35 9.02 -9.34
C GLU A 60 4.87 8.30 -10.60
N THR A 61 5.74 8.16 -11.60
CA THR A 61 5.43 7.42 -12.84
C THR A 61 5.12 5.95 -12.52
N ILE A 62 5.95 5.29 -11.70
CA ILE A 62 5.74 3.88 -11.32
C ILE A 62 4.40 3.72 -10.59
N VAL A 63 4.13 4.57 -9.60
CA VAL A 63 2.89 4.53 -8.81
C VAL A 63 1.67 4.74 -9.72
N ASN A 64 1.73 5.71 -10.64
CA ASN A 64 0.63 5.98 -11.56
C ASN A 64 0.40 4.85 -12.56
N ILE A 65 1.46 4.23 -13.10
CA ILE A 65 1.34 3.05 -13.96
C ILE A 65 0.68 1.90 -13.20
N LEU A 66 1.18 1.56 -12.01
CA LEU A 66 0.64 0.47 -11.22
C LEU A 66 -0.83 0.70 -10.83
N ARG A 67 -1.22 1.93 -10.52
CA ARG A 67 -2.62 2.30 -10.22
C ARG A 67 -3.55 2.27 -11.43
N SER A 68 -3.00 2.39 -12.63
CA SER A 68 -3.79 2.32 -13.87
C SER A 68 -4.03 0.87 -14.32
N LEU A 69 -3.19 -0.07 -13.87
CA LEU A 69 -3.29 -1.48 -14.22
C LEU A 69 -4.41 -2.17 -13.43
N PRO A 70 -5.40 -2.80 -14.10
CA PRO A 70 -6.40 -3.62 -13.41
C PRO A 70 -5.75 -4.76 -12.63
N PHE A 71 -6.24 -5.04 -11.43
CA PHE A 71 -5.71 -6.10 -10.55
C PHE A 71 -5.56 -7.45 -11.27
N ILE A 72 -6.56 -7.84 -12.06
CA ILE A 72 -6.55 -9.13 -12.79
C ILE A 72 -5.35 -9.19 -13.75
N ILE A 73 -5.05 -8.10 -14.47
CA ILE A 73 -3.92 -8.06 -15.41
C ILE A 73 -2.59 -8.14 -14.65
N LEU A 74 -2.46 -7.37 -13.57
CA LEU A 74 -1.27 -7.40 -12.72
C LEU A 74 -1.03 -8.81 -12.12
N LEU A 75 -2.09 -9.47 -11.65
CA LEU A 75 -2.00 -10.83 -11.11
C LEU A 75 -1.33 -11.79 -12.10
N PHE A 76 -1.78 -11.78 -13.36
CA PHE A 76 -1.19 -12.62 -14.41
C PHE A 76 0.23 -12.20 -14.77
N LEU A 77 0.50 -10.89 -14.82
CA LEU A 77 1.82 -10.34 -15.17
C LEU A 77 2.90 -10.77 -14.16
N ILE A 78 2.56 -10.81 -12.87
CA ILE A 78 3.55 -11.08 -11.81
C ILE A 78 3.65 -12.55 -11.41
N LEU A 79 2.88 -13.47 -12.00
CA LEU A 79 2.94 -14.91 -11.70
C LEU A 79 4.36 -15.48 -11.58
N PRO A 80 5.32 -15.21 -12.49
CA PRO A 80 6.68 -15.73 -12.35
C PRO A 80 7.37 -15.20 -11.10
N VAL A 81 7.18 -13.92 -10.76
CA VAL A 81 7.74 -13.29 -9.57
C VAL A 81 7.11 -13.89 -8.31
N THR A 82 5.78 -14.07 -8.31
CA THR A 82 5.04 -14.72 -7.23
C THR A 82 5.54 -16.13 -6.98
N GLN A 83 5.79 -16.92 -8.04
CA GLN A 83 6.33 -18.26 -7.89
C GLN A 83 7.72 -18.27 -7.25
N ILE A 84 8.59 -17.31 -7.61
CA ILE A 84 9.94 -17.19 -7.05
C ILE A 84 9.89 -16.79 -5.57
N VAL A 85 9.03 -15.83 -5.21
CA VAL A 85 8.99 -15.25 -3.86
C VAL A 85 8.17 -16.10 -2.89
N ALA A 86 6.97 -16.52 -3.31
CA ALA A 86 6.03 -17.24 -2.46
C ALA A 86 6.13 -18.77 -2.60
N GLY A 87 6.85 -19.27 -3.61
CA GLY A 87 6.96 -20.70 -3.93
C GLY A 87 5.68 -21.32 -4.52
N THR A 88 4.60 -20.53 -4.63
CA THR A 88 3.30 -20.94 -5.15
C THR A 88 2.57 -19.74 -5.75
N THR A 89 1.79 -20.00 -6.80
CA THR A 89 0.87 -19.03 -7.42
C THR A 89 -0.58 -19.22 -6.97
N ILE A 90 -0.86 -20.25 -6.16
CA ILE A 90 -2.22 -20.65 -5.76
C ILE A 90 -2.37 -20.53 -4.24
N GLY A 91 -3.58 -20.15 -3.82
CA GLY A 91 -3.98 -20.03 -2.42
C GLY A 91 -3.52 -18.73 -1.77
N ILE A 92 -3.67 -18.64 -0.43
CA ILE A 92 -3.39 -17.42 0.35
C ILE A 92 -1.98 -16.87 0.06
N ARG A 93 -0.95 -17.73 0.07
CA ARG A 93 0.45 -17.32 -0.12
C ARG A 93 0.72 -16.77 -1.52
N GLY A 94 0.08 -17.32 -2.55
CA GLY A 94 0.24 -16.87 -3.94
C GLY A 94 -0.47 -15.54 -4.25
N VAL A 95 -1.53 -15.22 -3.51
CA VAL A 95 -2.34 -14.03 -3.77
C VAL A 95 -1.87 -12.80 -2.99
N ILE A 96 -1.21 -12.99 -1.83
CA ILE A 96 -0.72 -11.87 -0.99
C ILE A 96 0.21 -10.93 -1.76
N LEU A 97 1.21 -11.45 -2.47
CA LEU A 97 2.18 -10.60 -3.17
C LEU A 97 1.52 -9.72 -4.25
N PRO A 98 0.70 -10.25 -5.18
CA PRO A 98 -0.06 -9.44 -6.12
C PRO A 98 -0.94 -8.38 -5.45
N LEU A 99 -1.63 -8.75 -4.37
CA LEU A 99 -2.48 -7.82 -3.63
C LEU A 99 -1.67 -6.68 -3.01
N VAL A 100 -0.52 -6.96 -2.41
CA VAL A 100 0.34 -5.93 -1.81
C VAL A 100 0.86 -4.98 -2.88
N ILE A 101 1.37 -5.50 -4.00
CA ILE A 101 1.89 -4.67 -5.11
C ILE A 101 0.77 -3.80 -5.70
N TYR A 102 -0.46 -4.32 -5.75
CA TYR A 102 -1.61 -3.55 -6.19
C TYR A 102 -1.98 -2.46 -5.19
N CYS A 103 -2.13 -2.79 -3.90
CA CYS A 103 -2.66 -1.89 -2.88
C CYS A 103 -1.64 -0.82 -2.41
N ALA A 104 -0.35 -1.13 -2.37
CA ALA A 104 0.70 -0.23 -1.89
C ALA A 104 0.71 1.15 -2.59
N PRO A 105 0.67 1.25 -3.93
CA PRO A 105 0.66 2.55 -4.61
C PRO A 105 -0.62 3.35 -4.38
N TYR A 106 -1.78 2.69 -4.17
CA TYR A 106 -3.00 3.41 -3.77
C TYR A 106 -2.89 3.98 -2.37
N LEU A 107 -2.34 3.22 -1.42
CA LEU A 107 -2.11 3.70 -0.06
C LEU A 107 -1.09 4.84 -0.03
N ALA A 108 0.00 4.71 -0.81
CA ALA A 108 1.00 5.77 -0.93
C ALA A 108 0.39 7.08 -1.40
N ARG A 109 -0.48 7.02 -2.43
CA ARG A 109 -1.17 8.22 -2.93
C ARG A 109 -2.16 8.80 -1.92
N LEU A 110 -2.83 7.94 -1.15
CA LEU A 110 -3.72 8.38 -0.07
C LEU A 110 -2.93 9.17 0.99
N VAL A 111 -1.82 8.59 1.48
CA VAL A 111 -0.92 9.23 2.45
C VAL A 111 -0.37 10.54 1.89
N GLU A 112 0.10 10.53 0.66
CA GLU A 112 0.62 11.73 -0.01
C GLU A 112 -0.41 12.86 -0.05
N SER A 113 -1.65 12.56 -0.45
CA SER A 113 -2.72 13.55 -0.52
C SER A 113 -3.09 14.07 0.89
N SER A 114 -3.19 13.17 1.87
CA SER A 114 -3.49 13.55 3.25
C SER A 114 -2.42 14.44 3.88
N LEU A 115 -1.14 14.23 3.57
CA LEU A 115 -0.04 15.07 4.06
C LEU A 115 0.01 16.43 3.35
N LEU A 116 -0.31 16.48 2.05
CA LEU A 116 -0.36 17.74 1.30
C LEU A 116 -1.59 18.59 1.66
N ASP A 117 -2.66 17.98 2.17
CA ASP A 117 -3.85 18.68 2.67
C ASP A 117 -3.65 19.32 4.07
N VAL A 118 -2.53 19.05 4.76
CA VAL A 118 -2.22 19.67 6.06
C VAL A 118 -1.86 21.15 5.88
N ASP A 119 -2.46 22.02 6.69
CA ASP A 119 -2.21 23.46 6.65
C ASP A 119 -0.70 23.77 6.82
N PRO A 120 -0.07 24.47 5.86
CA PRO A 120 1.34 24.84 5.94
C PRO A 120 1.72 25.56 7.25
N GLY A 121 0.80 26.33 7.84
CA GLY A 121 1.03 27.05 9.10
C GLY A 121 1.26 26.11 10.30
N ILE A 122 0.76 24.88 10.25
CA ILE A 122 1.03 23.87 11.27
C ILE A 122 2.46 23.35 11.12
N ILE A 123 2.91 23.09 9.89
CA ILE A 123 4.28 22.62 9.61
C ILE A 123 5.32 23.66 10.05
N GLU A 124 5.07 24.94 9.75
CA GLU A 124 5.93 26.06 10.16
C GLU A 124 6.00 26.25 11.69
N ALA A 125 4.88 26.01 12.40
CA ALA A 125 4.84 26.04 13.86
C ALA A 125 5.71 24.94 14.48
N TYR A 126 5.65 23.70 13.96
CA TYR A 126 6.48 22.60 14.44
C TYR A 126 7.96 22.76 14.10
N GLN A 127 8.29 23.36 12.95
CA GLN A 127 9.66 23.74 12.61
C GLN A 127 10.20 24.81 13.57
N SER A 128 9.37 25.79 13.94
CA SER A 128 9.72 26.83 14.93
C SER A 128 9.96 26.26 16.33
N MET A 129 9.41 25.08 16.64
CA MET A 129 9.67 24.32 17.87
C MET A 129 10.96 23.46 17.81
N GLY A 130 11.72 23.52 16.70
CA GLY A 130 12.98 22.79 16.56
C GLY A 130 12.82 21.28 16.33
N ILE A 131 11.62 20.81 15.98
CA ILE A 131 11.39 19.40 15.67
C ILE A 131 11.98 19.08 14.30
N LYS A 132 12.85 18.07 14.24
CA LYS A 132 13.42 17.59 12.97
C LYS A 132 12.30 17.21 12.01
N ASN A 133 12.40 17.70 10.78
CA ASN A 133 11.48 17.47 9.66
C ASN A 133 10.96 16.03 9.52
N SER A 134 11.84 15.02 9.66
CA SER A 134 11.45 13.59 9.62
C SER A 134 10.49 13.17 10.74
N LYS A 135 10.57 13.83 11.91
CA LYS A 135 9.63 13.63 13.02
C LYS A 135 8.32 14.39 12.82
N ILE A 136 8.31 15.51 12.10
CA ILE A 136 7.07 16.23 11.78
C ILE A 136 6.19 15.32 10.91
N VAL A 137 6.76 14.73 9.86
CA VAL A 137 6.03 13.79 9.00
C VAL A 137 5.55 12.54 9.74
N PHE A 138 6.33 12.02 10.69
CA PHE A 138 5.91 10.90 11.53
C PHE A 138 4.85 11.28 12.59
N LEU A 139 4.82 12.54 13.03
CA LEU A 139 3.83 13.04 14.00
C LEU A 139 2.45 13.24 13.38
N PHE A 140 2.39 13.45 12.05
CA PHE A 140 1.16 13.59 11.27
C PHE A 140 0.71 12.31 10.55
N SER A 141 1.47 11.21 10.67
CA SER A 141 1.07 9.87 10.22
C SER A 141 0.37 9.10 11.33
#